data_AF-A0A816MUC0-F1
#
_entry.id   AF-A0A816MUC0-F1
#
_cell.length_a   1.000
_cell.length_b   1.000
_cell.length_c   1.000
_cell.angle_alpha   90.00
_cell.angle_beta   90.00
_cell.angle_gamma   90.00
#
_symmetry.space_group_name_H-M   'P 1'
#
loop_
_entity.id
_entity.type
_entity.pdbx_description
1 polymer ?
#
loop_
_entity_poly.entity_id
_entity_poly.type
_entity_poly.pdbx_seq_one_letter_code
_entity_poly.pdbx_strand_id
1 'polypeptide(L)' 'MCILCNSGLESRDHLYFSCSYTWDIWYSVAGRSGFSSPRVWNEILRHLQKLHTPTHTPDY' A
#
# COMPACT_ATOMS: atom_id res chain seq x y z
N MET A 1 16.25 13.34 -2.12
CA MET A 1 16.20 12.78 -3.48
C MET A 1 15.98 11.28 -3.33
N CYS A 2 14.94 10.71 -3.93
CA CYS A 2 14.71 9.25 -3.88
C CYS A 2 15.75 8.48 -4.69
N ILE A 3 16.33 7.42 -4.10
CA ILE A 3 17.32 6.57 -4.77
C ILE A 3 16.76 5.75 -5.95
N LEU A 4 15.45 5.47 -5.96
CA LEU A 4 14.85 4.54 -6.94
C LEU A 4 14.40 5.23 -8.23
N CYS A 5 13.76 6.39 -8.12
CA CYS A 5 13.24 7.14 -9.28
C CYS A 5 14.01 8.43 -9.56
N ASN A 6 15.05 8.74 -8.77
CA ASN A 6 15.83 9.97 -8.88
C ASN A 6 14.97 11.26 -8.84
N SER A 7 13.81 11.20 -8.17
CA SER A 7 12.84 12.29 -8.09
C SER A 7 12.16 12.32 -6.72
N GLY A 8 11.77 13.50 -6.25
CA GLY A 8 11.10 13.67 -4.95
C GLY A 8 12.00 13.47 -3.72
N LEU A 9 11.38 13.63 -2.54
CA LEU A 9 12.04 13.42 -1.25
C LEU A 9 12.13 11.91 -0.95
N GLU A 10 13.28 11.46 -0.44
CA GLU A 10 13.37 10.10 0.06
C GLU A 10 12.65 10.02 1.40
N SER A 11 11.60 9.22 1.44
CA SER A 11 10.82 8.94 2.65
C SER A 11 10.19 7.56 2.50
N ARG A 12 9.76 6.97 3.61
CA ARG A 12 8.96 5.72 3.59
C ARG A 12 7.78 5.85 2.63
N ASP A 13 7.03 6.94 2.73
CA ASP A 13 5.81 7.12 1.96
C ASP A 13 6.09 7.18 0.47
N HIS A 14 7.16 7.88 0.09
CA HIS A 14 7.60 7.93 -1.30
C HIS A 14 8.15 6.57 -1.75
N LEU A 15 9.11 5.97 -1.04
CA LEU A 15 9.76 4.72 -1.42
C LEU A 15 8.77 3.57 -1.63
N TYR A 16 7.76 3.44 -0.78
CA TYR A 16 6.85 2.29 -0.83
C TYR A 16 5.58 2.52 -1.63
N PHE A 17 5.05 3.75 -1.66
CA PHE A 17 3.69 3.97 -2.18
C PHE A 17 3.58 4.99 -3.31
N SER A 18 4.41 6.05 -3.33
CA SER A 18 4.32 7.11 -4.35
C SER A 18 5.41 7.07 -5.43
N CYS A 19 6.51 6.34 -5.22
CA CYS A 19 7.60 6.23 -6.17
C CYS A 19 7.15 5.49 -7.45
N SER A 20 7.44 6.06 -8.62
CA SER A 20 7.10 5.45 -9.92
C SER A 20 7.78 4.09 -10.09
N TYR A 21 9.07 4.00 -9.78
CA TYR A 21 9.84 2.76 -9.87
C TYR A 21 9.22 1.63 -9.03
N THR A 22 8.95 1.91 -7.75
CA THR A 22 8.32 0.92 -6.84
C THR A 22 6.91 0.57 -7.31
N TRP A 23 6.18 1.54 -7.87
CA TRP A 23 4.82 1.28 -8.36
C TRP A 23 4.80 0.28 -9.52
N ASP A 24 5.76 0.34 -10.44
CA ASP A 24 5.83 -0.62 -11.55
C ASP A 24 6.05 -2.05 -11.05
N ILE A 25 6.81 -2.21 -9.95
CA ILE A 25 6.96 -3.49 -9.24
C ILE A 25 5.63 -3.93 -8.66
N TRP A 26 4.96 -3.06 -7.89
CA TRP A 26 3.66 -3.39 -7.30
C TRP A 26 2.62 -3.75 -8.35
N TYR A 27 2.55 -3.03 -9.47
CA TYR A 27 1.64 -3.33 -10.57
C TYR A 27 1.89 -4.73 -11.12
N SER A 28 3.17 -5.10 -11.29
CA SER A 28 3.56 -6.42 -11.79
C SER A 28 3.21 -7.56 -10.81
N VAL A 29 3.40 -7.33 -9.50
CA VAL A 29 3.16 -8.35 -8.46
C VAL A 29 1.68 -8.44 -8.09
N ALA A 30 1.00 -7.30 -7.97
CA ALA A 30 -0.40 -7.21 -7.57
C ALA A 30 -1.39 -7.42 -8.72
N GLY A 31 -0.94 -7.44 -9.98
CA GLY A 31 -1.80 -7.72 -11.13
C GLY A 31 -2.56 -9.05 -11.04
N ARG A 32 -2.14 -9.96 -10.15
CA ARG A 32 -2.78 -11.27 -9.91
C ARG A 32 -3.59 -11.34 -8.62
N SER A 33 -3.54 -10.33 -7.75
CA SER A 33 -4.12 -10.41 -6.40
C SER A 33 -5.59 -9.98 -6.32
N GLY A 34 -6.21 -9.57 -7.43
CA GLY A 34 -7.64 -9.22 -7.48
C GLY A 34 -8.05 -8.02 -6.62
N PHE A 35 -7.09 -7.30 -6.01
CA PHE A 35 -7.34 -6.12 -5.20
C PHE A 35 -6.40 -4.99 -5.61
N SER A 36 -6.93 -3.75 -5.55
CA SER A 36 -6.17 -2.52 -5.77
C SER A 36 -6.02 -1.79 -4.44
N SER A 37 -4.78 -1.59 -3.99
CA SER A 37 -4.49 -0.79 -2.79
C SER A 37 -4.38 0.70 -3.13
N PRO A 38 -4.78 1.62 -2.24
CA PRO A 38 -4.41 3.02 -2.35
C PRO A 38 -2.89 3.23 -2.40
N ARG A 39 -2.43 4.36 -2.94
CA ARG A 39 -1.01 4.75 -3.01
C ARG A 39 -0.56 5.68 -1.89
N VAL A 40 -1.45 5.96 -0.95
CA VAL A 40 -1.18 6.85 0.18
C VAL A 40 -1.28 6.01 1.44
N TRP A 41 -0.20 5.98 2.23
CA TRP A 41 -0.11 5.15 3.43
C TRP A 41 -1.32 5.28 4.36
N ASN A 42 -1.76 6.51 4.60
CA ASN A 42 -2.92 6.78 5.46
C ASN A 42 -4.23 6.21 4.90
N GLU A 43 -4.39 6.17 3.57
CA GLU A 43 -5.56 5.57 2.94
C GLU A 43 -5.49 4.04 2.99
N ILE A 44 -4.31 3.46 2.83
CA ILE A 44 -4.08 2.03 3.01
C ILE A 44 -4.48 1.61 4.42
N LEU A 45 -4.00 2.32 5.46
CA LEU A 45 -4.36 2.03 6.84
C LEU A 45 -5.87 2.10 7.07
N ARG A 46 -6.54 3.14 6.54
CA ARG A 46 -8.01 3.25 6.62
C ARG A 46 -8.72 2.12 5.90
N HIS A 47 -8.20 1.66 4.77
CA HIS A 47 -8.76 0.52 4.05
C HIS A 47 -8.61 -0.78 4.85
N LEU A 48 -7.40 -1.03 5.36
CA LEU A 48 -7.11 -2.20 6.19
C LEU A 48 -7.99 -2.23 7.44
N GLN A 49 -8.20 -1.09 8.11
CA GLN A 49 -9.10 -0.98 9.25
C GLN A 49 -10.55 -1.36 8.94
N LYS A 50 -11.04 -1.05 7.73
CA LYS A 50 -12.39 -1.46 7.27
C LYS A 50 -12.48 -2.95 6.95
N LEU A 51 -11.35 -3.58 6.60
CA LEU A 51 -11.27 -5.01 6.32
C LEU A 51 -11.22 -5.87 7.59
N HIS A 52 -11.25 -5.26 8.78
CA HIS A 52 -11.38 -6.01 10.02
C HIS A 52 -12.67 -6.85 9.96
N THR A 53 -12.49 -8.15 9.77
CA THR A 53 -13.49 -9.20 9.93
C THR A 53 -14.21 -8.99 11.26
N PRO A 54 -15.53 -9.21 11.36
CA PRO A 54 -16.24 -9.15 12.63
C PRO A 54 -15.45 -9.93 13.67
N THR A 55 -15.16 -9.27 14.79
CA THR A 55 -14.58 -9.89 15.98
C THR A 55 -15.31 -11.21 16.20
N HIS A 56 -14.62 -12.34 16.21
CA HIS A 56 -15.19 -13.61 16.59
C HIS A 56 -15.74 -13.43 18.01
N THR A 57 -17.04 -13.17 18.13
CA THR A 57 -17.75 -13.22 19.40
C THR A 57 -17.61 -14.66 19.87
N PRO A 58 -16.90 -14.93 20.98
CA PRO A 58 -16.94 -16.26 21.56
C PRO A 58 -18.41 -16.52 21.95
N ASP A 59 -19.03 -17.53 21.33
CA ASP A 59 -20.33 -18.03 21.79
C ASP A 59 -20.15 -18.54 23.22
N TYR A 60 -20.61 -17.75 24.20
CA TYR A 60 -20.92 -18.20 25.55
C TYR A 60 -22.13 -17.43 26.09
#